data_AF-A0A1M6ZV42-F1
#
_entry.id   AF-A0A1M6ZV42-F1
#
_cell.length_a   1.000
_cell.length_b   1.000
_cell.length_c   1.000
_cell.angle_alpha   90.00
_cell.angle_beta   90.00
_cell.angle_gamma   90.00
#
_symmetry.space_group_name_H-M   'P 1'
#
loop_
_entity.id
_entity.type
_entity.pdbx_description
1 polymer ?
#
loop_
_entity_poly.entity_id
_entity_poly.type
_entity_poly.pdbx_seq_one_letter_code
_entity_poly.pdbx_strand_id
1 'polypeptide(L)'
;MNRLAQKIQAVAFLGMALIAFQSCSEDSMSGDGETMTSAELQTILMTDDIAGAADSALAELYVGNTAKSFTARENDCYTAEYTETGFVATFNNCVLNGTENVDGTVAVTYAVGEGSASFTATFTDFYVGTIKINGTRTFVVNTSTDQNSVSFTVTSDMTIEMEDGNTISETGEKTFGIAFSEDLSSVTFTLSGNWTVQIDEDVYAVETLEDLQVTSPCEYVTSGSMVVSKNGLAVTVDFGNGECDDKATLIYPNGATEEVNL
;
A
#
# COMPACT_ATOMS: atom_id res chain seq x y z
N MET A 1 -3.12 -22.31 -6.61
CA MET A 1 -4.10 -22.22 -7.72
C MET A 1 -5.50 -21.95 -7.16
N ASN A 2 -5.74 -20.72 -6.70
CA ASN A 2 -7.07 -20.17 -6.45
C ASN A 2 -7.29 -19.14 -7.56
N ARG A 3 -7.91 -19.50 -8.69
CA ARG A 3 -9.35 -19.67 -8.92
C ARG A 3 -10.17 -18.42 -8.57
N LEU A 4 -9.78 -17.33 -9.21
CA LEU A 4 -10.56 -16.16 -9.61
C LEU A 4 -11.93 -16.45 -10.28
N ALA A 5 -12.49 -17.66 -10.18
CA ALA A 5 -13.52 -18.15 -11.11
C ALA A 5 -14.76 -18.80 -10.48
N GLN A 6 -15.01 -18.68 -9.16
CA GLN A 6 -16.09 -19.50 -8.59
C GLN A 6 -17.13 -18.90 -7.65
N LYS A 7 -17.17 -17.59 -7.38
CA LYS A 7 -18.30 -17.03 -6.60
C LYS A 7 -18.85 -15.68 -7.09
N ILE A 8 -18.84 -15.44 -8.41
CA ILE A 8 -19.58 -14.35 -9.09
C ILE A 8 -20.87 -14.87 -9.76
N GLN A 9 -21.57 -15.83 -9.14
CA GLN A 9 -22.91 -16.22 -9.61
C GLN A 9 -23.81 -16.56 -8.43
N ALA A 10 -24.52 -15.55 -7.93
CA ALA A 10 -25.94 -15.64 -7.53
C ALA A 10 -26.44 -14.29 -6.97
N VAL A 11 -26.57 -13.28 -7.85
CA VAL A 11 -27.49 -12.17 -7.59
C VAL A 11 -28.62 -12.29 -8.61
N ALA A 12 -29.80 -12.70 -8.13
CA ALA A 12 -31.08 -12.02 -8.32
C ALA A 12 -32.30 -12.96 -8.11
N PHE A 13 -33.31 -12.43 -7.41
CA PHE A 13 -34.72 -12.83 -7.34
C PHE A 13 -35.16 -13.95 -6.38
N LEU A 14 -35.51 -13.56 -5.13
CA LEU A 14 -36.87 -13.61 -4.56
C LEU A 14 -36.78 -12.91 -3.17
N GLY A 15 -37.38 -11.75 -2.93
CA GLY A 15 -38.82 -11.54 -2.96
C GLY A 15 -39.40 -11.61 -1.54
N MET A 16 -39.18 -10.56 -0.75
CA MET A 16 -40.05 -10.00 0.29
C MET A 16 -40.69 -10.94 1.33
N ALA A 17 -40.23 -10.87 2.59
CA ALA A 17 -41.11 -11.01 3.77
C ALA A 17 -40.48 -10.43 5.07
N LEU A 18 -41.12 -9.38 5.58
CA LEU A 18 -41.37 -9.06 7.00
C LEU A 18 -40.27 -8.41 7.87
N ILE A 19 -40.39 -7.06 7.89
CA ILE A 19 -40.38 -6.12 9.02
C ILE A 19 -40.58 -6.76 10.41
N ALA A 20 -39.62 -6.54 11.32
CA ALA A 20 -39.71 -6.26 12.78
C ALA A 20 -38.29 -6.49 13.38
N PHE A 21 -37.57 -5.59 14.03
CA PHE A 21 -37.92 -4.50 14.95
C PHE A 21 -36.98 -3.30 14.74
N GLN A 22 -37.58 -2.11 14.69
CA GLN A 22 -36.90 -0.83 14.93
C GLN A 22 -36.60 -0.70 16.42
N SER A 23 -35.32 -0.57 16.77
CA SER A 23 -34.88 0.04 18.03
C SER A 23 -33.42 0.45 17.91
N CYS A 24 -33.18 1.68 17.45
CA CYS A 24 -32.14 2.55 17.99
C CYS A 24 -32.59 4.00 17.77
N SER A 25 -32.43 4.80 18.82
CA SER A 25 -32.98 6.14 18.95
C SER A 25 -32.42 7.09 17.90
N GLU A 26 -33.30 7.89 17.32
CA GLU A 26 -32.96 9.11 16.59
C GLU A 26 -32.39 10.12 17.58
N ASP A 27 -31.06 10.17 17.70
CA ASP A 27 -30.37 11.40 18.08
C ASP A 27 -29.81 12.01 16.79
N SER A 28 -30.48 13.07 16.34
CA SER A 28 -30.06 13.89 15.20
C SER A 28 -28.70 14.50 15.49
N MET A 29 -27.69 14.07 14.75
CA MET A 29 -26.29 14.44 14.96
C MET A 29 -25.95 15.71 14.18
N SER A 30 -25.34 16.69 14.86
CA SER A 30 -24.83 17.89 14.20
C SER A 30 -23.50 17.56 13.52
N GLY A 31 -23.60 17.23 12.23
CA GLY A 31 -22.54 16.74 11.35
C GLY A 31 -23.14 15.70 10.40
N ASP A 32 -24.12 16.10 9.60
CA ASP A 32 -25.00 15.16 8.89
C ASP A 32 -24.25 14.32 7.83
N GLY A 33 -24.05 13.04 8.14
CA GLY A 33 -24.02 11.94 7.18
C GLY A 33 -22.66 11.38 6.74
N GLU A 34 -21.57 11.98 7.18
CA GLU A 34 -20.23 11.56 6.74
C GLU A 34 -19.63 10.56 7.73
N THR A 35 -19.43 9.33 7.26
CA THR A 35 -18.87 8.21 8.03
C THR A 35 -17.74 7.59 7.23
N MET A 36 -16.78 6.99 7.93
CA MET A 36 -15.76 6.19 7.28
C MET A 36 -16.23 4.73 7.23
N THR A 37 -16.27 4.16 6.04
CA THR A 37 -16.64 2.77 5.81
C THR A 37 -15.43 1.85 5.90
N SER A 38 -15.67 0.57 6.23
CA SER A 38 -14.64 -0.48 6.20
C SER A 38 -14.01 -0.62 4.80
N ALA A 39 -14.77 -0.42 3.72
CA ALA A 39 -14.23 -0.49 2.36
C ALA A 39 -13.26 0.67 2.02
N GLU A 40 -13.54 1.88 2.51
CA GLU A 40 -12.61 3.01 2.37
C GLU A 40 -11.32 2.75 3.15
N LEU A 41 -11.44 2.24 4.39
CA LEU A 41 -10.28 1.86 5.20
C LEU A 41 -9.42 0.80 4.50
N GLN A 42 -10.04 -0.27 4.00
CA GLN A 42 -9.37 -1.32 3.26
C GLN A 42 -8.63 -0.77 2.05
N THR A 43 -9.27 0.11 1.28
CA THR A 43 -8.64 0.71 0.10
C THR A 43 -7.42 1.56 0.48
N ILE A 44 -7.51 2.34 1.57
CA ILE A 44 -6.39 3.13 2.10
C ILE A 44 -5.22 2.23 2.53
N LEU A 45 -5.48 1.05 3.10
CA LEU A 45 -4.46 0.10 3.53
C LEU A 45 -3.88 -0.72 2.36
N MET A 46 -4.66 -0.99 1.32
CA MET A 46 -4.27 -1.81 0.17
C MET A 46 -3.48 -1.05 -0.91
N THR A 47 -3.34 0.28 -0.83
CA THR A 47 -2.58 1.04 -1.85
C THR A 47 -1.13 0.57 -1.96
N ASP A 48 -0.55 0.12 -0.85
CA ASP A 48 0.81 -0.42 -0.82
C ASP A 48 0.92 -1.81 -1.46
N ASP A 49 -0.11 -2.65 -1.39
CA ASP A 49 -0.12 -3.98 -2.04
C ASP A 49 -0.03 -3.85 -3.56
N ILE A 50 -0.76 -2.88 -4.13
CA ILE A 50 -0.75 -2.60 -5.57
C ILE A 50 0.63 -2.07 -6.00
N ALA A 51 1.20 -1.14 -5.22
CA ALA A 51 2.56 -0.64 -5.46
C ALA A 51 3.63 -1.73 -5.29
N GLY A 52 3.38 -2.74 -4.45
CA GLY A 52 4.28 -3.86 -4.19
C GLY A 52 4.64 -4.68 -5.43
N ALA A 53 3.74 -4.77 -6.41
CA ALA A 53 4.05 -5.41 -7.69
C ALA A 53 5.08 -4.61 -8.51
N ALA A 54 4.95 -3.28 -8.51
CA ALA A 54 5.92 -2.38 -9.14
C ALA A 54 7.28 -2.43 -8.41
N ASP A 55 7.26 -2.50 -7.07
CA ASP A 55 8.45 -2.65 -6.24
C ASP A 55 9.15 -4.00 -6.48
N SER A 56 8.38 -5.07 -6.75
CA SER A 56 8.93 -6.39 -7.13
C SER A 56 9.68 -6.35 -8.46
N ALA A 57 9.15 -5.63 -9.46
CA ALA A 57 9.82 -5.42 -10.74
C ALA A 57 11.12 -4.62 -10.59
N LEU A 58 11.11 -3.59 -9.74
CA LEU A 58 12.31 -2.81 -9.37
C LEU A 58 13.38 -3.70 -8.70
N ALA A 59 12.98 -4.56 -7.77
CA ALA A 59 13.89 -5.47 -7.09
C ALA A 59 14.59 -6.43 -8.07
N GLU A 60 13.87 -6.95 -9.05
CA GLU A 60 14.45 -7.84 -10.08
C GLU A 60 15.46 -7.11 -10.97
N LEU A 61 15.17 -5.87 -11.38
CA LEU A 61 16.10 -5.02 -12.15
C LEU A 61 17.39 -4.75 -11.38
N TYR A 62 17.29 -4.54 -10.06
CA TYR A 62 18.44 -4.32 -9.19
C TYR A 62 19.28 -5.58 -8.99
N VAL A 63 18.64 -6.74 -8.74
CA VAL A 63 19.33 -8.04 -8.62
C VAL A 63 20.00 -8.41 -9.94
N GLY A 64 19.34 -8.17 -11.07
CA GLY A 64 19.93 -8.32 -12.40
C GLY A 64 21.23 -7.52 -12.52
N ASN A 65 21.25 -6.27 -12.07
CA ASN A 65 22.40 -5.38 -12.16
C ASN A 65 23.61 -5.73 -11.25
N THR A 66 23.50 -6.75 -10.38
CA THR A 66 24.59 -7.14 -9.45
C THR A 66 25.93 -7.49 -10.12
N ALA A 67 25.96 -7.69 -11.44
CA ALA A 67 27.20 -7.86 -12.21
C ALA A 67 27.94 -6.55 -12.57
N LYS A 68 27.50 -5.36 -12.11
CA LYS A 68 28.13 -4.03 -12.37
C LYS A 68 28.57 -3.82 -13.83
N SER A 69 27.75 -4.27 -14.77
CA SER A 69 28.04 -4.12 -16.19
C SER A 69 27.20 -2.98 -16.74
N PHE A 70 27.84 -1.88 -17.16
CA PHE A 70 27.23 -0.72 -17.85
C PHE A 70 26.78 -1.06 -19.28
N THR A 71 26.32 -2.29 -19.50
CA THR A 71 25.96 -2.78 -20.82
C THR A 71 24.46 -2.89 -20.91
N ALA A 72 23.90 -2.50 -22.05
CA ALA A 72 22.51 -2.78 -22.36
C ALA A 72 22.22 -4.28 -22.15
N ARG A 73 21.12 -4.57 -21.46
CA ARG A 73 20.63 -5.94 -21.28
C ARG A 73 19.33 -6.10 -22.01
N GLU A 74 19.27 -7.17 -22.78
CA GLU A 74 18.07 -7.57 -23.51
C GLU A 74 17.86 -9.04 -23.21
N ASN A 75 16.65 -9.37 -22.77
CA ASN A 75 16.14 -10.73 -22.73
C ASN A 75 14.72 -10.73 -23.31
N ASP A 76 14.07 -11.90 -23.31
CA ASP A 76 12.71 -12.04 -23.85
C ASP A 76 11.65 -11.23 -23.09
N CYS A 77 12.01 -10.61 -21.97
CA CYS A 77 11.12 -9.89 -21.09
C CYS A 77 11.36 -8.37 -21.16
N TYR A 78 12.58 -7.87 -20.93
CA TYR A 78 12.85 -6.44 -20.91
C TYR A 78 14.12 -6.06 -21.65
N THR A 79 14.13 -4.79 -22.04
CA THR A 79 15.33 -4.07 -22.50
C THR A 79 15.71 -3.06 -21.43
N ALA A 80 16.98 -3.00 -21.04
CA ALA A 80 17.46 -2.06 -20.04
C ALA A 80 18.79 -1.43 -20.43
N GLU A 81 18.90 -0.12 -20.24
CA GLU A 81 20.12 0.67 -20.42
C GLU A 81 20.62 1.18 -19.06
N TYR A 82 21.83 0.78 -18.68
CA TYR A 82 22.43 1.11 -17.39
C TYR A 82 23.52 2.19 -17.53
N THR A 83 23.53 3.12 -16.58
CA THR A 83 24.52 4.21 -16.47
C THR A 83 25.08 4.28 -15.05
N GLU A 84 26.05 5.16 -14.81
CA GLU A 84 26.58 5.41 -13.46
C GLU A 84 25.55 6.05 -12.52
N THR A 85 24.60 6.82 -13.07
CA THR A 85 23.64 7.61 -12.30
C THR A 85 22.26 6.97 -12.23
N GLY A 86 22.07 5.78 -12.80
CA GLY A 86 20.74 5.18 -12.91
C GLY A 86 20.60 4.24 -14.10
N PHE A 87 19.37 3.84 -14.40
CA PHE A 87 19.04 3.02 -15.56
C PHE A 87 17.62 3.28 -16.05
N VAL A 88 17.35 2.91 -17.30
CA VAL A 88 15.99 2.89 -17.86
C VAL A 88 15.71 1.48 -18.37
N ALA A 89 14.58 0.91 -17.96
CA ALA A 89 14.12 -0.39 -18.39
C ALA A 89 12.74 -0.28 -19.03
N THR A 90 12.54 -0.94 -20.17
CA THR A 90 11.24 -1.12 -20.82
C THR A 90 10.90 -2.59 -20.83
N PHE A 91 9.80 -2.93 -20.15
CA PHE A 91 9.23 -4.26 -20.10
C PHE A 91 8.28 -4.46 -21.26
N ASN A 92 8.23 -5.67 -21.81
CA ASN A 92 7.31 -6.03 -22.88
C ASN A 92 6.66 -7.37 -22.54
N ASN A 93 5.48 -7.31 -21.94
CA ASN A 93 4.67 -8.47 -21.56
C ASN A 93 5.43 -9.55 -20.75
N CYS A 94 6.00 -9.14 -19.61
CA CYS A 94 6.82 -9.96 -18.73
C CYS A 94 6.05 -10.63 -17.60
N VAL A 95 6.34 -11.89 -17.32
CA VAL A 95 5.92 -12.51 -16.05
C VAL A 95 7.10 -12.48 -15.08
N LEU A 96 7.07 -11.60 -14.08
CA LEU A 96 8.13 -11.45 -13.08
C LEU A 96 7.72 -12.19 -11.80
N ASN A 97 8.48 -13.19 -11.35
CA ASN A 97 8.28 -13.87 -10.06
C ASN A 97 6.83 -14.26 -9.69
N GLY A 98 6.01 -14.65 -10.67
CA GLY A 98 4.62 -15.05 -10.44
C GLY A 98 3.61 -13.89 -10.31
N THR A 99 4.02 -12.66 -10.61
CA THR A 99 3.11 -11.54 -10.86
C THR A 99 2.29 -11.79 -12.13
N GLU A 100 1.26 -10.97 -12.32
CA GLU A 100 0.66 -10.80 -13.64
C GLU A 100 1.65 -10.19 -14.64
N ASN A 101 1.26 -10.15 -15.91
CA ASN A 101 2.11 -9.60 -16.97
C ASN A 101 2.46 -8.14 -16.70
N VAL A 102 3.74 -7.80 -16.85
CA VAL A 102 4.29 -6.46 -16.62
C VAL A 102 4.69 -5.84 -17.96
N ASP A 103 4.30 -4.59 -18.18
CA ASP A 103 4.63 -3.81 -19.38
C ASP A 103 4.99 -2.37 -18.98
N GLY A 104 5.59 -1.62 -19.91
CA GLY A 104 5.87 -0.20 -19.73
C GLY A 104 7.29 0.12 -19.27
N THR A 105 7.49 1.36 -18.86
CA THR A 105 8.82 1.92 -18.63
C THR A 105 9.07 2.26 -17.17
N VAL A 106 10.25 1.89 -16.68
CA VAL A 106 10.76 2.28 -15.37
C VAL A 106 12.12 2.95 -15.54
N ALA A 107 12.24 4.19 -15.08
CA ALA A 107 13.49 4.92 -15.02
C ALA A 107 13.93 5.09 -13.56
N VAL A 108 15.14 4.64 -13.23
CA VAL A 108 15.71 4.77 -11.89
C VAL A 108 16.88 5.74 -11.93
N THR A 109 16.91 6.68 -10.98
CA THR A 109 18.02 7.60 -10.76
C THR A 109 18.59 7.38 -9.37
N TYR A 110 19.91 7.15 -9.27
CA TYR A 110 20.61 7.02 -8.00
C TYR A 110 20.98 8.40 -7.45
N ALA A 111 20.71 8.64 -6.18
CA ALA A 111 21.23 9.82 -5.49
C ALA A 111 22.65 9.52 -5.00
N VAL A 112 23.60 10.37 -5.36
CA VAL A 112 25.02 10.24 -4.96
C VAL A 112 25.27 11.24 -3.83
N GLY A 113 25.50 10.77 -2.60
CA GLY A 113 25.78 11.61 -1.43
C GLY A 113 26.36 10.82 -0.25
N GLU A 114 27.02 11.52 0.68
CA GLU A 114 27.57 10.91 1.89
C GLU A 114 26.46 10.63 2.93
N GLY A 115 26.18 9.35 3.19
CA GLY A 115 25.51 8.91 4.43
C GLY A 115 24.19 8.15 4.30
N SER A 116 23.53 8.14 3.14
CA SER A 116 22.35 7.29 2.89
C SER A 116 22.30 6.80 1.44
N ALA A 117 21.97 5.52 1.25
CA ALA A 117 21.70 4.98 -0.08
C ALA A 117 20.26 5.35 -0.44
N SER A 118 20.08 6.18 -1.47
CA SER A 118 18.76 6.54 -1.97
C SER A 118 18.68 6.50 -3.49
N PHE A 119 17.49 6.21 -4.00
CA PHE A 119 17.20 6.21 -5.42
C PHE A 119 15.73 6.59 -5.67
N THR A 120 15.46 7.16 -6.83
CA THR A 120 14.11 7.48 -7.29
C THR A 120 13.77 6.63 -8.49
N ALA A 121 12.66 5.91 -8.42
CA ALA A 121 12.04 5.22 -9.54
C ALA A 121 10.91 6.08 -10.11
N THR A 122 10.84 6.16 -11.44
CA THR A 122 9.77 6.80 -12.20
C THR A 122 9.10 5.77 -13.09
N PHE A 123 7.80 5.60 -12.92
CA PHE A 123 6.96 4.69 -13.68
C PHE A 123 6.20 5.48 -14.75
N THR A 124 6.27 5.02 -16.00
CA THR A 124 5.58 5.65 -17.13
C THR A 124 4.89 4.59 -17.95
N ASP A 125 3.56 4.71 -18.03
CA ASP A 125 2.68 3.74 -18.66
C ASP A 125 3.04 2.31 -18.22
N PHE A 126 3.32 2.13 -16.92
CA PHE A 126 3.72 0.85 -16.36
C PHE A 126 2.49 0.03 -16.01
N TYR A 127 2.42 -1.21 -16.45
CA TYR A 127 1.26 -2.07 -16.25
C TYR A 127 1.63 -3.29 -15.41
N VAL A 128 0.73 -3.69 -14.52
CA VAL A 128 0.73 -5.01 -13.88
C VAL A 128 -0.64 -5.62 -14.13
N GLY A 129 -0.70 -6.61 -15.01
CA GLY A 129 -1.94 -7.14 -15.54
C GLY A 129 -2.71 -6.06 -16.30
N THR A 130 -3.88 -5.70 -15.78
CA THR A 130 -4.76 -4.65 -16.32
C THR A 130 -4.59 -3.30 -15.60
N ILE A 131 -3.86 -3.27 -14.48
CA ILE A 131 -3.68 -2.08 -13.64
C ILE A 131 -2.54 -1.23 -14.22
N LYS A 132 -2.81 0.05 -14.45
CA LYS A 132 -1.81 1.01 -14.92
C LYS A 132 -1.27 1.83 -13.76
N ILE A 133 0.04 2.05 -13.73
CA ILE A 133 0.79 2.73 -12.69
C ILE A 133 1.64 3.83 -13.33
N ASN A 134 1.52 5.05 -12.83
CA ASN A 134 2.35 6.19 -13.20
C ASN A 134 2.83 6.93 -11.95
N GLY A 135 3.97 7.61 -12.06
CA GLY A 135 4.44 8.51 -11.01
C GLY A 135 5.85 8.19 -10.54
N THR A 136 6.18 8.64 -9.34
CA THR A 136 7.51 8.51 -8.76
C THR A 136 7.48 7.93 -7.35
N ARG A 137 8.50 7.11 -7.04
CA ARG A 137 8.79 6.62 -5.69
C ARG A 137 10.25 6.83 -5.38
N THR A 138 10.55 7.52 -4.29
CA THR A 138 11.91 7.73 -3.80
C THR A 138 12.14 6.88 -2.56
N PHE A 139 13.17 6.04 -2.59
CA PHE A 139 13.53 5.12 -1.53
C PHE A 139 14.79 5.64 -0.84
N VAL A 140 14.76 5.67 0.49
CA VAL A 140 15.90 6.01 1.35
C VAL A 140 16.10 4.89 2.34
N VAL A 141 17.25 4.22 2.28
CA VAL A 141 17.59 3.16 3.24
C VAL A 141 18.13 3.81 4.50
N ASN A 142 17.45 3.56 5.63
CA ASN A 142 17.85 4.03 6.94
C ASN A 142 18.61 2.90 7.65
N THR A 143 19.93 2.96 7.64
CA THR A 143 20.74 2.00 8.38
C THR A 143 20.72 2.35 9.87
N SER A 144 20.07 1.52 10.67
CA SER A 144 20.16 1.62 12.12
C SER A 144 21.50 1.06 12.60
N THR A 145 21.95 1.45 13.80
CA THR A 145 23.09 0.79 14.47
C THR A 145 22.69 -0.53 15.14
N ASP A 146 21.39 -0.85 15.14
CA ASP A 146 20.83 -2.06 15.71
C ASP A 146 20.80 -3.16 14.65
N GLN A 147 21.58 -4.22 14.87
CA GLN A 147 21.69 -5.32 13.92
C GLN A 147 20.40 -6.13 13.77
N ASN A 148 19.41 -5.91 14.64
CA ASN A 148 18.13 -6.60 14.63
C ASN A 148 17.00 -5.78 13.99
N SER A 149 17.27 -4.58 13.47
CA SER A 149 16.25 -3.80 12.77
C SER A 149 16.77 -3.07 11.53
N VAL A 150 15.93 -3.04 10.49
CA VAL A 150 16.16 -2.29 9.25
C VAL A 150 14.96 -1.41 9.02
N SER A 151 15.16 -0.17 8.57
CA SER A 151 14.07 0.65 8.08
C SER A 151 14.40 1.32 6.75
N PHE A 152 13.37 1.66 6.01
CA PHE A 152 13.47 2.42 4.78
C PHE A 152 12.29 3.36 4.65
N THR A 153 12.54 4.55 4.12
CA THR A 153 11.53 5.57 3.88
C THR A 153 11.23 5.62 2.39
N VAL A 154 9.95 5.64 2.05
CA VAL A 154 9.43 5.74 0.69
C VAL A 154 8.61 7.01 0.59
N THR A 155 9.02 7.91 -0.32
CA THR A 155 8.22 9.06 -0.71
C THR A 155 7.54 8.77 -2.04
N SER A 156 6.22 8.74 -2.07
CA SER A 156 5.39 8.44 -3.23
C SER A 156 4.73 9.69 -3.80
N ASP A 157 4.62 9.74 -5.12
CA ASP A 157 3.67 10.57 -5.88
C ASP A 157 3.21 9.72 -7.07
N MET A 158 2.13 8.96 -6.86
CA MET A 158 1.71 7.86 -7.72
C MET A 158 0.25 8.00 -8.13
N THR A 159 -0.07 7.51 -9.32
CA THR A 159 -1.43 7.34 -9.84
C THR A 159 -1.59 5.92 -10.36
N ILE A 160 -2.68 5.29 -9.96
CA ILE A 160 -3.06 3.91 -10.25
C ILE A 160 -4.42 3.96 -10.95
N GLU A 161 -4.51 3.41 -12.15
CA GLU A 161 -5.77 3.25 -12.90
C GLU A 161 -6.13 1.77 -12.90
N MET A 162 -7.29 1.44 -12.35
CA MET A 162 -7.82 0.08 -12.22
C MET A 162 -8.50 -0.38 -13.53
N GLU A 163 -8.80 -1.68 -13.64
CA GLU A 163 -9.41 -2.26 -14.86
C GLU A 163 -10.78 -1.64 -15.21
N ASP A 164 -11.53 -1.19 -14.21
CA ASP A 164 -12.83 -0.53 -14.37
C ASP A 164 -12.71 0.95 -14.75
N GLY A 165 -11.49 1.50 -14.79
CA GLY A 165 -11.18 2.89 -15.08
C GLY A 165 -11.15 3.80 -13.85
N ASN A 166 -11.44 3.28 -12.66
CA ASN A 166 -11.31 4.05 -11.42
C ASN A 166 -9.85 4.41 -11.17
N THR A 167 -9.62 5.60 -10.64
CA THR A 167 -8.26 6.12 -10.41
C THR A 167 -8.03 6.34 -8.92
N ILE A 168 -6.90 5.83 -8.44
CA ILE A 168 -6.39 6.05 -7.08
C ILE A 168 -5.08 6.81 -7.23
N SER A 169 -4.90 7.92 -6.50
CA SER A 169 -3.59 8.54 -6.38
C SER A 169 -3.10 8.53 -4.94
N GLU A 170 -1.80 8.33 -4.76
CA GLU A 170 -1.15 8.35 -3.46
C GLU A 170 0.03 9.33 -3.49
N THR A 171 0.04 10.26 -2.54
CA THR A 171 1.15 11.19 -2.34
C THR A 171 1.54 11.23 -0.87
N GLY A 172 2.81 11.07 -0.53
CA GLY A 172 3.24 11.15 0.86
C GLY A 172 4.53 10.42 1.18
N GLU A 173 4.83 10.32 2.47
CA GLU A 173 6.01 9.65 3.00
C GLU A 173 5.60 8.56 3.98
N LYS A 174 6.08 7.33 3.72
CA LYS A 174 5.91 6.16 4.56
C LYS A 174 7.27 5.62 4.97
N THR A 175 7.46 5.33 6.25
CA THR A 175 8.63 4.65 6.78
C THR A 175 8.23 3.24 7.18
N PHE A 176 8.88 2.27 6.54
CA PHE A 176 8.69 0.85 6.81
C PHE A 176 9.84 0.36 7.69
N GLY A 177 9.50 -0.30 8.79
CA GLY A 177 10.45 -0.96 9.68
C GLY A 177 10.33 -2.47 9.62
N ILE A 178 11.44 -3.15 9.80
CA ILE A 178 11.53 -4.61 9.95
C ILE A 178 12.36 -4.84 11.21
N ALA A 179 11.78 -5.52 12.19
CA ALA A 179 12.45 -5.90 13.42
C ALA A 179 12.42 -7.43 13.58
N PHE A 180 13.56 -8.02 13.93
CA PHE A 180 13.71 -9.44 14.18
C PHE A 180 13.76 -9.70 15.68
N SER A 181 12.97 -10.67 16.16
CA SER A 181 13.09 -11.12 17.55
C SER A 181 14.51 -11.61 17.85
N GLU A 182 14.94 -11.57 19.11
CA GLU A 182 16.29 -12.00 19.50
C GLU A 182 16.59 -13.46 19.11
N ASP A 183 15.56 -14.31 19.15
CA ASP A 183 15.64 -15.73 18.79
C ASP A 183 15.30 -16.02 17.31
N LEU A 184 15.06 -14.97 16.51
CA LEU A 184 14.65 -15.03 15.10
C LEU A 184 13.39 -15.89 14.85
N SER A 185 12.57 -16.09 15.88
CA SER A 185 11.31 -16.84 15.78
C SER A 185 10.16 -16.02 15.20
N SER A 186 10.24 -14.69 15.31
CA SER A 186 9.26 -13.77 14.73
C SER A 186 9.92 -12.59 14.03
N VAL A 187 9.14 -12.01 13.11
CA VAL A 187 9.47 -10.78 12.39
C VAL A 187 8.30 -9.84 12.58
N THR A 188 8.60 -8.61 12.99
CA THR A 188 7.63 -7.52 13.13
C THR A 188 7.90 -6.50 12.03
N PHE A 189 6.87 -6.21 11.25
CA PHE A 189 6.85 -5.14 10.27
C PHE A 189 6.16 -3.93 10.90
N THR A 190 6.72 -2.74 10.69
CA THR A 190 6.11 -1.49 11.14
C THR A 190 5.89 -0.53 9.98
N LEU A 191 4.84 0.28 10.09
CA LEU A 191 4.54 1.36 9.15
C LEU A 191 4.22 2.63 9.94
N SER A 192 4.92 3.71 9.59
CA SER A 192 4.64 5.06 10.08
C SER A 192 4.76 6.08 8.97
N GLY A 193 4.17 7.26 9.14
CA GLY A 193 4.29 8.36 8.20
C GLY A 193 3.02 9.15 8.02
N ASN A 194 3.00 9.91 6.94
CA ASN A 194 1.88 10.73 6.53
C ASN A 194 1.72 10.65 5.02
N TRP A 195 0.50 10.38 4.57
CA TRP A 195 0.21 10.29 3.14
C TRP A 195 -1.22 10.73 2.86
N THR A 196 -1.49 10.98 1.59
CA THR A 196 -2.80 11.31 1.08
C THR A 196 -3.15 10.28 0.03
N VAL A 197 -4.32 9.67 0.17
CA VAL A 197 -4.92 8.83 -0.85
C VAL A 197 -6.10 9.61 -1.43
N GLN A 198 -6.19 9.67 -2.74
CA GLN A 198 -7.39 10.15 -3.42
C GLN A 198 -8.01 8.98 -4.19
N ILE A 199 -9.30 8.76 -3.96
CA ILE A 199 -10.10 7.75 -4.65
C ILE A 199 -11.20 8.52 -5.37
N ASP A 200 -11.14 8.57 -6.69
CA ASP A 200 -12.02 9.40 -7.51
C ASP A 200 -12.05 10.88 -7.04
N GLU A 201 -13.16 11.35 -6.46
CA GLU A 201 -13.30 12.72 -5.93
C GLU A 201 -12.96 12.85 -4.44
N ASP A 202 -12.86 11.73 -3.72
CA ASP A 202 -12.64 11.72 -2.28
C ASP A 202 -11.16 11.72 -1.93
N VAL A 203 -10.78 12.63 -1.03
CA VAL A 203 -9.39 12.79 -0.56
C VAL A 203 -9.30 12.41 0.92
N TYR A 204 -8.42 11.48 1.23
CA TYR A 204 -8.14 10.95 2.56
C TYR A 204 -6.72 11.33 2.96
N ALA A 205 -6.57 12.17 3.98
CA ALA A 205 -5.28 12.45 4.59
C ALA A 205 -5.06 11.50 5.77
N VAL A 206 -3.95 10.79 5.77
CA VAL A 206 -3.58 9.78 6.77
C VAL A 206 -2.31 10.21 7.50
N GLU A 207 -2.33 10.09 8.81
CA GLU A 207 -1.17 10.31 9.68
C GLU A 207 -1.14 9.23 10.76
N THR A 208 -0.04 8.47 10.85
CA THR A 208 0.13 7.50 11.94
C THR A 208 0.43 8.23 13.24
N LEU A 209 -0.33 7.93 14.28
CA LEU A 209 -0.09 8.42 15.64
C LEU A 209 0.88 7.51 16.39
N GLU A 210 0.71 6.20 16.21
CA GLU A 210 1.60 5.15 16.69
C GLU A 210 1.90 4.21 15.53
N ASP A 211 3.16 3.79 15.40
CA ASP A 211 3.59 2.87 14.35
C ASP A 211 2.64 1.67 14.26
N LEU A 212 2.08 1.45 13.07
CA LEU A 212 1.24 0.30 12.78
C LEU A 212 2.13 -0.94 12.77
N GLN A 213 1.72 -2.04 13.39
CA GLN A 213 2.55 -3.24 13.49
C GLN A 213 1.83 -4.50 13.01
N VAL A 214 2.57 -5.30 12.27
CA VAL A 214 2.19 -6.66 11.87
C VAL A 214 3.29 -7.60 12.35
N THR A 215 2.95 -8.60 13.16
CA THR A 215 3.92 -9.61 13.62
C THR A 215 3.58 -10.97 13.04
N SER A 216 4.53 -11.57 12.32
CA SER A 216 4.37 -12.91 11.73
C SER A 216 4.07 -13.96 12.82
N PRO A 217 3.10 -14.87 12.60
CA PRO A 217 2.44 -15.19 11.33
C PRO A 217 1.10 -14.46 11.09
N CYS A 218 0.81 -13.36 11.81
CA CYS A 218 -0.42 -12.62 11.61
C CYS A 218 -0.42 -11.90 10.25
N GLU A 219 -1.56 -11.91 9.55
CA GLU A 219 -1.73 -11.27 8.24
C GLU A 219 -2.35 -9.85 8.36
N TYR A 220 -2.74 -9.44 9.57
CA TYR A 220 -3.41 -8.16 9.83
C TYR A 220 -2.51 -7.22 10.65
N VAL A 221 -2.79 -5.92 10.55
CA VAL A 221 -2.23 -4.92 11.48
C VAL A 221 -2.91 -5.12 12.83
N THR A 222 -2.13 -5.45 13.85
CA THR A 222 -2.65 -5.84 15.17
C THR A 222 -2.45 -4.80 16.26
N SER A 223 -1.71 -3.72 15.97
CA SER A 223 -1.50 -2.64 16.92
C SER A 223 -1.01 -1.37 16.21
N GLY A 224 -1.04 -0.27 16.95
CA GLY A 224 -0.77 1.07 16.45
C GLY A 224 -2.07 1.82 16.16
N SER A 225 -1.94 3.08 15.77
CA SER A 225 -3.09 3.91 15.47
C SER A 225 -2.75 4.98 14.44
N MET A 226 -3.77 5.40 13.70
CA MET A 226 -3.66 6.48 12.72
C MET A 226 -4.90 7.36 12.76
N VAL A 227 -4.78 8.58 12.25
CA VAL A 227 -5.91 9.44 11.94
C VAL A 227 -6.12 9.46 10.45
N VAL A 228 -7.37 9.28 10.04
CA VAL A 228 -7.83 9.43 8.66
C VAL A 228 -8.78 10.61 8.59
N SER A 229 -8.46 11.60 7.77
CA SER A 229 -9.24 12.81 7.58
C SER A 229 -9.84 12.88 6.18
N LYS A 230 -11.16 13.07 6.08
CA LYS A 230 -11.92 13.26 4.83
C LYS A 230 -13.01 14.29 5.05
N ASN A 231 -13.14 15.26 4.14
CA ASN A 231 -14.26 16.23 4.11
C ASN A 231 -14.57 16.96 5.45
N GLY A 232 -13.56 17.13 6.31
CA GLY A 232 -13.69 17.77 7.62
C GLY A 232 -14.04 16.81 8.77
N LEU A 233 -14.28 15.53 8.47
CA LEU A 233 -14.29 14.44 9.43
C LEU A 233 -12.84 13.95 9.65
N ALA A 234 -12.45 13.73 10.91
CA ALA A 234 -11.20 13.08 11.28
C ALA A 234 -11.51 11.90 12.21
N VAL A 235 -11.25 10.68 11.75
CA VAL A 235 -11.50 9.44 12.48
C VAL A 235 -10.17 8.86 12.92
N THR A 236 -10.03 8.55 14.20
CA THR A 236 -8.90 7.75 14.68
C THR A 236 -9.22 6.27 14.44
N VAL A 237 -8.29 5.55 13.83
CA VAL A 237 -8.35 4.10 13.64
C VAL A 237 -7.36 3.48 14.61
N ASP A 238 -7.85 2.73 15.58
CA ASP A 238 -7.07 1.97 16.57
C ASP A 238 -7.06 0.49 16.18
N PHE A 239 -5.87 -0.06 15.94
CA PHE A 239 -5.68 -1.46 15.49
C PHE A 239 -5.56 -2.45 16.64
N GLY A 240 -5.69 -2.00 17.89
CA GLY A 240 -5.72 -2.88 19.05
C GLY A 240 -4.36 -3.05 19.73
N ASN A 241 -4.21 -4.17 20.43
CA ASN A 241 -3.18 -4.38 21.45
C ASN A 241 -2.16 -5.47 21.10
N GLY A 242 -2.17 -5.96 19.87
CA GLY A 242 -1.30 -7.03 19.37
C GLY A 242 -1.97 -8.40 19.28
N GLU A 243 -3.24 -8.55 19.69
CA GLU A 243 -4.01 -9.77 19.41
C GLU A 243 -4.16 -9.95 17.89
N CYS A 244 -3.92 -11.18 17.40
CA CYS A 244 -4.06 -11.47 15.98
C CYS A 244 -5.53 -11.71 15.64
N ASP A 245 -6.25 -10.62 15.43
CA ASP A 245 -7.59 -10.58 14.87
C ASP A 245 -7.65 -9.64 13.65
N ASP A 246 -8.77 -9.68 12.94
CA ASP A 246 -9.03 -8.89 11.73
C ASP A 246 -9.79 -7.61 12.06
N LYS A 247 -9.53 -6.96 13.20
CA LYS A 247 -10.39 -5.88 13.72
C LYS A 247 -9.65 -4.56 13.92
N ALA A 248 -10.39 -3.48 13.75
CA ALA A 248 -9.99 -2.14 14.19
C ALA A 248 -11.18 -1.40 14.81
N THR A 249 -10.87 -0.43 15.68
CA THR A 249 -11.86 0.45 16.29
C THR A 249 -11.76 1.84 15.67
N LEU A 250 -12.82 2.28 15.01
CA LEU A 250 -13.00 3.66 14.58
C LEU A 250 -13.46 4.50 15.76
N ILE A 251 -12.81 5.64 15.99
CA ILE A 251 -13.14 6.58 17.05
C ILE A 251 -13.42 7.94 16.39
N TYR A 252 -14.69 8.36 16.47
CA TYR A 252 -15.19 9.59 15.86
C TYR A 252 -14.93 10.81 16.76
N PRO A 253 -14.92 12.05 16.23
CA PRO A 253 -14.66 13.26 17.01
C PRO A 253 -15.62 13.49 18.18
N ASN A 254 -16.84 12.95 18.10
CA ASN A 254 -17.85 13.02 19.15
C ASN A 254 -17.66 11.95 20.26
N GLY A 255 -16.64 11.09 20.13
CA GLY A 255 -16.35 9.99 21.04
C GLY A 255 -17.15 8.71 20.77
N ALA A 256 -17.99 8.67 19.73
CA ALA A 256 -18.62 7.43 19.28
C ALA A 256 -17.54 6.47 18.74
N THR A 257 -17.76 5.17 18.92
CA THR A 257 -16.85 4.14 18.45
C THR A 257 -17.57 3.07 17.64
N GLU A 258 -16.89 2.54 16.63
CA GLU A 258 -17.40 1.48 15.76
C GLU A 258 -16.30 0.45 15.52
N GLU A 259 -16.59 -0.83 15.73
CA GLU A 259 -15.68 -1.92 15.38
C GLU A 259 -15.88 -2.29 13.91
N VAL A 260 -14.80 -2.35 13.16
CA VAL A 260 -14.79 -2.74 11.75
C VAL A 260 -13.83 -3.89 11.52
N ASN A 261 -14.10 -4.69 10.49
CA ASN A 261 -13.16 -5.68 10.03
C ASN A 261 -12.20 -5.07 9.01
N LEU A 262 -10.95 -5.54 9.05
CA LEU A 262 -9.86 -5.22 8.13
C LEU A 262 -9.94 -6.05 6.85
#